data_AF-A0A9D8TDM8-F1
#
_entry.id   AF-A0A9D8TDM8-F1
#
_cell.length_a   1.000
_cell.length_b   1.000
_cell.length_c   1.000
_cell.angle_alpha   90.00
_cell.angle_beta   90.00
_cell.angle_gamma   90.00
#
_symmetry.space_group_name_H-M   'P 1'
#
loop_
_entity.id
_entity.type
_entity.pdbx_description
1 polymer ?
#
loop_
_entity_poly.entity_id
_entity_poly.type
_entity_poly.pdbx_seq_one_letter_code
_entity_poly.pdbx_strand_id
1 'polypeptide(L)'
;MKKEIKFSLVYRDMWQSSGKYVPRKDQLATIAPVIVDMGCFDRVETNGGASEQVNLLYGENPNQAVRTFTKTFNDANIKTHMLDRGLNALCMNPVPADVRQLMYKVKHAQGVDITRIFCGLNDPRNIIPSIKWAKQAGMTAQATMCMTYSAVHTAEYYINLAEVLIENGADEICLKDMAGIGRPAMLGTVVRAIKEKHPDIIIQYHGHSGPGFSTASMLEVAKAGCDVLDVAMEPLSWGMVHPDVITIQAMLKDAGFLVKDINMKAYMEARRLTQSFIDDFLGYWIDPRNSKMTSLLVGCGLPGGMMGSLMADLKGIHAAINSNLQKRGEKPLSEDELLVELFDEVKRIWPMLGTPCLVTPFSQYVKNAALMNLFSKSMGEKPFSRMDPAMWGMILGKSGKLPGELAPEIVELAKEKGFEFYTDDPQALYPDELPRFIKEMEELGWDRGQDDEELFEFAMHEKQYREYKSGLAKEQFNKDLLERMEKAQAGTAGAPVKHFTAADKRAILHPDAEAIEAPCGGKVLWDLDFNEKSTAPAHGKHYKEGEWLCAIQGARGVENIEAFCNGRIVGIEKQQGQVVAKGDVIGWIEADKT
;
A
#
# COMPACT_ATOMS: atom_id res chain seq x y z
N MET A 1 -21.36 4.03 33.97
CA MET A 1 -21.63 4.46 32.58
C MET A 1 -21.01 3.41 31.66
N LYS A 2 -21.68 3.01 30.57
CA LYS A 2 -21.09 2.04 29.62
C LYS A 2 -19.86 2.67 28.96
N LYS A 3 -18.77 1.91 28.79
CA LYS A 3 -17.54 2.41 28.13
C LYS A 3 -17.82 2.62 26.64
N GLU A 4 -17.41 3.77 26.11
CA GLU A 4 -17.41 4.04 24.67
C GLU A 4 -16.16 3.44 24.01
N ILE A 5 -16.34 2.83 22.84
CA ILE A 5 -15.26 2.41 21.95
C ILE A 5 -15.41 3.17 20.63
N LYS A 6 -14.32 3.82 20.21
CA LYS A 6 -14.28 4.59 18.96
C LYS A 6 -13.80 3.72 17.80
N PHE A 7 -14.29 4.01 16.60
CA PHE A 7 -13.83 3.32 15.38
C PHE A 7 -12.87 4.17 14.56
N SER A 8 -11.86 3.50 14.02
CA SER A 8 -10.89 4.04 13.10
C SER A 8 -10.95 3.25 11.78
N LEU A 9 -11.36 3.90 10.69
CA LEU A 9 -11.38 3.25 9.38
C LEU A 9 -9.96 3.22 8.80
N VAL A 10 -9.39 2.03 8.57
CA VAL A 10 -8.05 1.89 7.97
C VAL A 10 -8.08 1.90 6.44
N TYR A 11 -8.66 2.94 5.84
CA TYR A 11 -8.89 2.98 4.39
C TYR A 11 -7.59 2.86 3.58
N ARG A 12 -6.50 3.49 4.02
CA ARG A 12 -5.17 3.32 3.43
C ARG A 12 -4.71 1.85 3.47
N ASP A 13 -4.76 1.21 4.63
CA ASP A 13 -4.32 -0.18 4.78
C ASP A 13 -5.24 -1.19 4.07
N MET A 14 -6.52 -0.87 3.89
CA MET A 14 -7.46 -1.71 3.12
C MET A 14 -6.95 -1.96 1.70
N TRP A 15 -6.48 -0.91 1.02
CA TRP A 15 -5.93 -1.03 -0.33
C TRP A 15 -4.57 -1.71 -0.32
N GLN A 16 -3.67 -1.30 0.58
CA GLN A 16 -2.31 -1.84 0.65
C GLN A 16 -2.28 -3.34 1.01
N SER A 17 -3.24 -3.82 1.79
CA SER A 17 -3.37 -5.24 2.14
C SER A 17 -4.00 -6.06 1.03
N SER A 18 -4.78 -5.42 0.15
CA SER A 18 -5.52 -6.10 -0.91
C SER A 18 -4.74 -6.18 -2.22
N GLY A 19 -3.98 -5.14 -2.56
CA GLY A 19 -3.24 -5.04 -3.81
C GLY A 19 -2.08 -4.05 -3.76
N LYS A 20 -1.53 -3.73 -4.94
CA LYS A 20 -0.35 -2.85 -5.08
C LYS A 20 -0.70 -1.36 -5.04
N TYR A 21 -1.73 -0.96 -5.79
CA TYR A 21 -2.09 0.44 -6.00
C TYR A 21 -3.20 0.90 -5.05
N VAL A 22 -3.30 2.22 -4.85
CA VAL A 22 -4.29 2.89 -4.00
C VAL A 22 -5.19 3.82 -4.84
N PRO A 23 -6.35 4.25 -4.33
CA PRO A 23 -7.23 5.15 -5.07
C PRO A 23 -6.56 6.49 -5.40
N ARG A 24 -6.87 7.00 -6.59
CA ARG A 24 -6.42 8.32 -7.05
C ARG A 24 -7.15 9.45 -6.30
N LYS A 25 -6.66 10.68 -6.48
CA LYS A 25 -7.25 11.90 -5.89
C LYS A 25 -8.76 12.04 -6.18
N ASP A 26 -9.20 11.80 -7.40
CA ASP A 26 -10.61 11.89 -7.83
C ASP A 26 -11.50 10.85 -7.14
N GLN A 27 -10.99 9.62 -7.01
CA GLN A 27 -11.67 8.53 -6.30
C GLN A 27 -11.75 8.84 -4.79
N LEU A 28 -10.66 9.33 -4.19
CA LEU A 28 -10.62 9.75 -2.78
C LEU A 28 -11.58 10.92 -2.49
N ALA A 29 -11.66 11.91 -3.39
CA ALA A 29 -12.61 13.01 -3.29
C ALA A 29 -14.07 12.54 -3.29
N THR A 30 -14.37 11.50 -4.06
CA THR A 30 -15.73 10.95 -4.19
C THR A 30 -16.14 10.13 -2.98
N ILE A 31 -15.23 9.34 -2.40
CA ILE A 31 -15.54 8.43 -1.28
C ILE A 31 -15.54 9.14 0.08
N ALA A 32 -14.71 10.17 0.29
CA ALA A 32 -14.54 10.78 1.61
C ALA A 32 -15.85 11.32 2.22
N PRO A 33 -16.71 12.06 1.49
CA PRO A 33 -17.99 12.53 2.04
C PRO A 33 -18.90 11.37 2.44
N VAL A 34 -18.89 10.27 1.67
CA VAL A 34 -19.70 9.09 1.97
C VAL A 34 -19.20 8.40 3.24
N ILE A 35 -17.88 8.33 3.46
CA ILE A 35 -17.30 7.82 4.72
C ILE A 35 -17.72 8.71 5.90
N VAL A 36 -17.74 10.03 5.74
CA VAL A 36 -18.26 10.95 6.78
C VAL A 36 -19.74 10.65 7.07
N ASP A 37 -20.56 10.49 6.03
CA ASP A 37 -21.99 10.22 6.14
C ASP A 37 -22.33 8.86 6.79
N MET A 38 -21.36 7.93 6.85
CA MET A 38 -21.51 6.69 7.63
C MET A 38 -21.71 6.96 9.11
N GLY A 39 -21.18 8.08 9.63
CA GLY A 39 -21.43 8.59 10.97
C GLY A 39 -20.80 7.80 12.12
N CYS A 40 -20.07 6.72 11.83
CA CYS A 40 -19.57 5.80 12.86
C CYS A 40 -18.07 5.94 13.18
N PHE A 41 -17.31 6.70 12.38
CA PHE A 41 -15.85 6.81 12.54
C PHE A 41 -15.44 8.06 13.33
N ASP A 42 -14.44 7.88 14.19
CA ASP A 42 -13.74 8.96 14.88
C ASP A 42 -12.37 9.24 14.25
N ARG A 43 -11.83 8.24 13.54
CA ARG A 43 -10.56 8.33 12.85
C ARG A 43 -10.62 7.69 11.46
N VAL A 44 -9.78 8.19 10.56
CA VAL A 44 -9.54 7.54 9.25
C VAL A 44 -8.04 7.51 8.99
N GLU A 45 -7.51 6.34 8.65
CA GLU A 45 -6.16 6.20 8.15
C GLU A 45 -6.11 6.61 6.69
N THR A 46 -5.34 7.66 6.38
CA THR A 46 -5.40 8.35 5.08
C THR A 46 -4.15 8.20 4.24
N ASN A 47 -2.97 8.07 4.86
CA ASN A 47 -1.68 8.07 4.16
C ASN A 47 -0.58 7.31 4.94
N GLY A 48 0.68 7.50 4.55
CA GLY A 48 1.82 6.75 5.06
C GLY A 48 1.87 5.30 4.57
N GLY A 49 2.67 4.47 5.23
CA GLY A 49 2.91 3.11 4.76
C GLY A 49 3.61 3.10 3.40
N ALA A 50 2.95 2.61 2.35
CA ALA A 50 3.47 2.63 0.98
C ALA A 50 2.70 3.57 0.04
N SER A 51 1.67 4.29 0.52
CA SER A 51 0.73 5.00 -0.36
C SER A 51 1.41 6.06 -1.22
N GLU A 52 2.34 6.82 -0.66
CA GLU A 52 2.99 7.96 -1.35
C GLU A 52 3.97 7.50 -2.41
N GLN A 53 4.81 6.53 -2.07
CA GLN A 53 5.67 5.85 -3.03
C GLN A 53 4.83 5.24 -4.18
N VAL A 54 3.71 4.61 -3.86
CA VAL A 54 2.79 4.00 -4.86
C VAL A 54 2.16 5.07 -5.76
N ASN A 55 1.87 6.26 -5.22
CA ASN A 55 1.36 7.38 -6.01
C ASN A 55 2.36 7.85 -7.07
N LEU A 56 3.62 8.00 -6.67
CA LEU A 56 4.69 8.32 -7.60
C LEU A 56 4.84 7.24 -8.69
N LEU A 57 4.68 5.95 -8.34
CA LEU A 57 4.78 4.84 -9.30
C LEU A 57 3.69 4.82 -10.38
N TYR A 58 2.49 5.33 -10.11
CA TYR A 58 1.47 5.48 -11.17
C TYR A 58 1.55 6.82 -11.91
N GLY A 59 2.51 7.68 -11.53
CA GLY A 59 2.81 8.95 -12.19
C GLY A 59 1.94 10.13 -11.72
N GLU A 60 1.48 10.16 -10.47
CA GLU A 60 0.87 11.38 -9.91
C GLU A 60 1.54 11.81 -8.61
N ASN A 61 1.28 13.08 -8.27
CA ASN A 61 1.76 13.69 -7.04
C ASN A 61 0.92 13.24 -5.83
N PRO A 62 1.51 12.55 -4.84
CA PRO A 62 0.80 12.12 -3.64
C PRO A 62 0.21 13.27 -2.80
N ASN A 63 0.87 14.43 -2.75
CA ASN A 63 0.52 15.50 -1.83
C ASN A 63 -0.91 16.01 -2.05
N GLN A 64 -1.32 16.13 -3.32
CA GLN A 64 -2.67 16.54 -3.66
C GLN A 64 -3.72 15.52 -3.22
N ALA A 65 -3.42 14.23 -3.33
CA ALA A 65 -4.30 13.16 -2.88
C ALA A 65 -4.47 13.18 -1.36
N VAL A 66 -3.37 13.37 -0.61
CA VAL A 66 -3.40 13.46 0.86
C VAL A 66 -4.25 14.66 1.30
N ARG A 67 -4.00 15.87 0.77
CA ARG A 67 -4.81 17.07 1.10
C ARG A 67 -6.29 16.89 0.79
N THR A 68 -6.59 16.33 -0.38
CA THR A 68 -7.97 16.10 -0.82
C THR A 68 -8.70 15.17 0.14
N PHE A 69 -8.04 14.08 0.55
CA PHE A 69 -8.66 13.08 1.39
C PHE A 69 -8.80 13.55 2.84
N THR A 70 -7.75 14.13 3.42
CA THR A 70 -7.74 14.62 4.81
C THR A 70 -8.71 15.78 5.05
N LYS A 71 -8.79 16.74 4.11
CA LYS A 71 -9.64 17.95 4.25
C LYS A 71 -11.08 17.59 4.61
N THR A 72 -11.68 16.65 3.90
CA THR A 72 -13.09 16.26 4.11
C THR A 72 -13.34 15.72 5.51
N PHE A 73 -12.38 14.96 6.06
CA PHE A 73 -12.48 14.43 7.42
C PHE A 73 -12.24 15.51 8.48
N ASN A 74 -11.27 16.39 8.27
CA ASN A 74 -11.02 17.49 9.20
C ASN A 74 -12.19 18.48 9.26
N ASP A 75 -12.81 18.82 8.12
CA ASP A 75 -14.03 19.64 8.06
C ASP A 75 -15.19 19.01 8.86
N ALA A 76 -15.22 17.67 8.94
CA ALA A 76 -16.18 16.89 9.72
C ALA A 76 -15.73 16.58 11.16
N ASN A 77 -14.60 17.14 11.60
CA ASN A 77 -13.98 16.88 12.91
C ASN A 77 -13.67 15.39 13.18
N ILE A 78 -13.36 14.65 12.11
CA ILE A 78 -12.83 13.28 12.16
C ILE A 78 -11.31 13.36 12.06
N LYS A 79 -10.60 12.68 12.96
CA LYS A 79 -9.14 12.71 13.00
C LYS A 79 -8.54 11.86 11.89
N THR A 80 -7.54 12.38 11.22
CA THR A 80 -6.82 11.62 10.19
C THR A 80 -5.51 11.08 10.77
N HIS A 81 -5.08 9.91 10.32
CA HIS A 81 -3.79 9.37 10.74
C HIS A 81 -3.00 8.70 9.63
N MET A 82 -1.69 8.59 9.86
CA MET A 82 -0.73 7.97 8.94
C MET A 82 0.08 6.88 9.62
N LEU A 83 0.64 5.97 8.83
CA LEU A 83 1.61 4.96 9.30
C LEU A 83 3.05 5.38 8.98
N ASP A 84 3.89 5.46 10.01
CA ASP A 84 5.28 5.91 9.99
C ASP A 84 6.22 4.82 10.53
N ARG A 85 7.31 4.53 9.80
CA ARG A 85 8.33 3.53 10.16
C ARG A 85 9.52 4.07 10.97
N GLY A 86 9.33 5.07 11.84
CA GLY A 86 10.37 5.53 12.76
C GLY A 86 11.67 5.91 12.04
N LEU A 87 12.74 5.13 12.21
CA LEU A 87 14.03 5.31 11.51
C LEU A 87 13.88 5.36 9.98
N ASN A 88 12.95 4.61 9.39
CA ASN A 88 12.78 4.48 7.95
C ASN A 88 11.71 5.43 7.38
N ALA A 89 10.97 6.16 8.22
CA ALA A 89 9.87 7.03 7.81
C ALA A 89 8.92 6.35 6.81
N LEU A 90 8.79 6.85 5.58
CA LEU A 90 7.95 6.26 4.54
C LEU A 90 8.73 5.38 3.54
N CYS A 91 10.03 5.22 3.74
CA CYS A 91 10.91 4.42 2.90
C CYS A 91 11.05 2.97 3.39
N MET A 92 11.75 2.17 2.58
CA MET A 92 12.23 0.83 2.97
C MET A 92 13.60 0.88 3.67
N ASN A 93 14.34 1.99 3.50
CA ASN A 93 15.65 2.21 4.10
C ASN A 93 15.57 3.31 5.16
N PRO A 94 16.52 3.37 6.11
CA PRO A 94 16.64 4.47 7.06
C PRO A 94 16.74 5.84 6.37
N VAL A 95 16.19 6.87 7.01
CA VAL A 95 16.06 8.23 6.46
C VAL A 95 16.78 9.23 7.38
N PRO A 96 17.54 10.19 6.81
CA PRO A 96 18.18 11.28 7.54
C PRO A 96 17.23 12.06 8.48
N ALA A 97 17.76 12.53 9.59
CA ALA A 97 16.98 13.15 10.66
C ALA A 97 16.25 14.43 10.21
N ASP A 98 16.92 15.27 9.42
CA ASP A 98 16.36 16.49 8.84
C ASP A 98 15.19 16.24 7.88
N VAL A 99 15.28 15.20 7.04
CA VAL A 99 14.19 14.78 6.14
C VAL A 99 12.99 14.25 6.94
N ARG A 100 13.23 13.47 8.00
CA ARG A 100 12.16 13.01 8.90
C ARG A 100 11.49 14.17 9.65
N GLN A 101 12.26 15.16 10.08
CA GLN A 101 11.72 16.38 10.68
C GLN A 101 10.82 17.16 9.71
N LEU A 102 11.24 17.28 8.44
CA LEU A 102 10.43 17.92 7.40
C LEU A 102 9.12 17.15 7.17
N MET A 103 9.16 15.80 7.12
CA MET A 103 7.98 14.96 6.94
C MET A 103 6.85 15.33 7.90
N TYR A 104 7.11 15.42 9.22
CA TYR A 104 6.04 15.72 10.17
C TYR A 104 5.41 17.10 9.95
N LYS A 105 6.22 18.11 9.61
CA LYS A 105 5.72 19.46 9.28
C LYS A 105 4.81 19.43 8.06
N VAL A 106 5.26 18.77 6.99
CA VAL A 106 4.49 18.61 5.75
C VAL A 106 3.19 17.86 6.02
N LYS A 107 3.24 16.71 6.71
CA LYS A 107 2.06 15.89 6.98
C LYS A 107 1.06 16.63 7.86
N HIS A 108 1.52 17.37 8.87
CA HIS A 108 0.61 18.23 9.64
C HIS A 108 -0.05 19.31 8.77
N ALA A 109 0.72 20.01 7.93
CA ALA A 109 0.21 21.03 7.01
C ALA A 109 -0.78 20.47 5.96
N GLN A 110 -0.64 19.19 5.64
CA GLN A 110 -1.57 18.46 4.77
C GLN A 110 -2.89 18.12 5.44
N GLY A 111 -3.02 18.26 6.76
CA GLY A 111 -4.22 17.89 7.52
C GLY A 111 -4.13 16.55 8.23
N VAL A 112 -2.92 15.99 8.39
CA VAL A 112 -2.70 14.75 9.16
C VAL A 112 -2.63 15.08 10.66
N ASP A 113 -3.56 14.53 11.46
CA ASP A 113 -3.61 14.81 12.90
C ASP A 113 -2.65 13.92 13.72
N ILE A 114 -2.58 12.64 13.38
CA ILE A 114 -1.90 11.61 14.19
C ILE A 114 -0.87 10.88 13.33
N THR A 115 0.36 10.76 13.84
CA THR A 115 1.35 9.85 13.25
C THR A 115 1.49 8.60 14.11
N ARG A 116 1.26 7.43 13.50
CA ARG A 116 1.46 6.12 14.12
C ARG A 116 2.87 5.64 13.83
N ILE A 117 3.74 5.79 14.82
CA ILE A 117 5.18 5.57 14.71
C ILE A 117 5.53 4.18 15.21
N PHE A 118 6.07 3.32 14.34
CA PHE A 118 6.55 1.99 14.73
C PHE A 118 8.00 1.75 14.31
N CYS A 119 8.65 0.82 15.02
CA CYS A 119 9.89 0.20 14.60
C CYS A 119 9.67 -1.32 14.54
N GLY A 120 10.04 -1.97 13.43
CA GLY A 120 9.87 -3.42 13.30
C GLY A 120 10.80 -4.26 14.20
N LEU A 121 11.77 -3.64 14.87
CA LEU A 121 12.55 -4.26 15.94
C LEU A 121 12.01 -3.92 17.34
N ASN A 122 10.96 -3.09 17.43
CA ASN A 122 10.48 -2.51 18.68
C ASN A 122 11.59 -1.82 19.49
N ASP A 123 12.64 -1.30 18.84
CA ASP A 123 13.72 -0.55 19.49
C ASP A 123 13.25 0.90 19.76
N PRO A 124 13.11 1.33 21.04
CA PRO A 124 12.67 2.68 21.36
C PRO A 124 13.56 3.77 20.78
N ARG A 125 14.85 3.50 20.56
CA ARG A 125 15.80 4.49 19.99
C ARG A 125 15.39 4.94 18.59
N ASN A 126 14.70 4.08 17.85
CA ASN A 126 14.19 4.38 16.52
C ASN A 126 12.83 5.12 16.54
N ILE A 127 12.12 5.14 17.68
CA ILE A 127 10.77 5.71 17.84
C ILE A 127 10.82 7.07 18.55
N ILE A 128 11.65 7.21 19.58
CA ILE A 128 11.72 8.42 20.44
C ILE A 128 12.00 9.71 19.65
N PRO A 129 12.95 9.76 18.69
CA PRO A 129 13.15 10.97 17.88
C PRO A 129 11.90 11.39 17.11
N SER A 130 11.17 10.41 16.55
CA SER A 130 9.93 10.62 15.82
C SER A 130 8.82 11.18 16.71
N ILE A 131 8.69 10.70 17.96
CA ILE A 131 7.73 11.27 18.94
C ILE A 131 8.01 12.76 19.15
N LYS A 132 9.28 13.12 19.37
CA LYS A 132 9.71 14.51 19.57
C LYS A 132 9.34 15.38 18.37
N TRP A 133 9.69 14.96 17.15
CA TRP A 133 9.50 15.78 15.96
C TRP A 133 8.04 15.88 15.52
N ALA A 134 7.25 14.81 15.70
CA ALA A 134 5.81 14.83 15.49
C ALA A 134 5.12 15.89 16.36
N LYS A 135 5.45 15.92 17.66
CA LYS A 135 4.90 16.90 18.60
C LYS A 135 5.34 18.32 18.26
N GLN A 136 6.60 18.51 17.87
CA GLN A 136 7.10 19.81 17.40
C GLN A 136 6.38 20.32 16.16
N ALA A 137 5.92 19.41 15.29
CA ALA A 137 5.11 19.75 14.12
C ALA A 137 3.64 20.00 14.44
N GLY A 138 3.16 19.71 15.66
CA GLY A 138 1.76 19.86 16.05
C GLY A 138 0.90 18.61 15.88
N MET A 139 1.51 17.44 15.61
CA MET A 139 0.80 16.17 15.49
C MET A 139 0.69 15.45 16.84
N THR A 140 -0.31 14.57 16.95
CA THR A 140 -0.40 13.59 18.04
C THR A 140 0.59 12.45 17.77
N ALA A 141 1.53 12.20 18.69
CA ALA A 141 2.50 11.13 18.56
C ALA A 141 1.94 9.82 19.13
N GLN A 142 1.44 8.95 18.25
CA GLN A 142 1.00 7.60 18.61
C GLN A 142 2.17 6.62 18.49
N ALA A 143 2.79 6.28 19.62
CA ALA A 143 3.87 5.32 19.65
C ALA A 143 3.32 3.88 19.55
N THR A 144 3.99 3.04 18.77
CA THR A 144 3.43 1.74 18.37
C THR A 144 4.32 0.58 18.78
N MET A 145 3.70 -0.44 19.37
CA MET A 145 4.31 -1.73 19.62
C MET A 145 3.89 -2.71 18.53
N CYS A 146 4.85 -3.25 17.78
CA CYS A 146 4.57 -4.34 16.85
C CYS A 146 4.27 -5.61 17.64
N MET A 147 3.04 -6.09 17.54
CA MET A 147 2.57 -7.26 18.27
C MET A 147 2.91 -8.54 17.50
N THR A 148 3.47 -9.49 18.21
CA THR A 148 3.76 -10.84 17.73
C THR A 148 3.66 -11.83 18.90
N TYR A 149 4.00 -13.09 18.68
CA TYR A 149 3.97 -14.11 19.71
C TYR A 149 5.19 -15.03 19.60
N SER A 150 6.09 -14.95 20.58
CA SER A 150 7.26 -15.81 20.71
C SER A 150 7.71 -15.88 22.17
N ALA A 151 8.77 -16.63 22.47
CA ALA A 151 9.35 -16.70 23.82
C ALA A 151 9.88 -15.34 24.34
N VAL A 152 10.26 -14.42 23.44
CA VAL A 152 10.76 -13.08 23.78
C VAL A 152 9.61 -12.10 24.01
N HIS A 153 8.56 -12.19 23.19
CA HIS A 153 7.46 -11.22 23.17
C HIS A 153 6.36 -11.60 24.17
N THR A 154 6.66 -11.45 25.46
CA THR A 154 5.73 -11.69 26.57
C THR A 154 4.87 -10.45 26.86
N ALA A 155 3.85 -10.59 27.70
CA ALA A 155 3.08 -9.43 28.18
C ALA A 155 3.99 -8.41 28.91
N GLU A 156 4.92 -8.90 29.74
CA GLU A 156 5.88 -8.07 30.47
C GLU A 156 6.78 -7.26 29.51
N TYR A 157 7.27 -7.88 28.43
CA TYR A 157 8.04 -7.20 27.40
C TYR A 157 7.27 -5.98 26.85
N TYR A 158 6.01 -6.18 26.47
CA TYR A 158 5.19 -5.10 25.91
C TYR A 158 4.81 -4.05 26.93
N ILE A 159 4.53 -4.44 28.18
CA ILE A 159 4.24 -3.48 29.26
C ILE A 159 5.46 -2.57 29.48
N ASN A 160 6.66 -3.14 29.59
CA ASN A 160 7.88 -2.36 29.79
C ASN A 160 8.18 -1.46 28.58
N LEU A 161 7.95 -1.94 27.36
CA LEU A 161 8.09 -1.12 26.15
C LEU A 161 7.11 0.07 26.17
N ALA A 162 5.85 -0.15 26.55
CA ALA A 162 4.85 0.92 26.65
C ALA A 162 5.27 1.98 27.68
N GLU A 163 5.76 1.58 28.86
CA GLU A 163 6.27 2.53 29.88
C GLU A 163 7.37 3.41 29.28
N VAL A 164 8.37 2.83 28.62
CA VAL A 164 9.47 3.59 28.00
C VAL A 164 8.95 4.59 26.98
N LEU A 165 7.98 4.20 26.14
CA LEU A 165 7.40 5.08 25.13
C LEU A 165 6.60 6.23 25.74
N ILE A 166 5.81 5.95 26.79
CA ILE A 166 5.01 6.97 27.51
C ILE A 166 5.93 7.95 28.24
N GLU A 167 6.94 7.47 28.96
CA GLU A 167 7.94 8.30 29.65
C GLU A 167 8.70 9.23 28.69
N ASN A 168 8.86 8.81 27.42
CA ASN A 168 9.48 9.61 26.37
C ASN A 168 8.48 10.45 25.55
N GLY A 169 7.25 10.60 26.04
CA GLY A 169 6.30 11.61 25.58
C GLY A 169 5.30 11.16 24.52
N ALA A 170 5.10 9.85 24.34
CA ALA A 170 4.00 9.34 23.52
C ALA A 170 2.65 9.86 24.03
N ASP A 171 1.81 10.40 23.14
CA ASP A 171 0.46 10.87 23.47
C ASP A 171 -0.55 9.71 23.48
N GLU A 172 -0.27 8.69 22.68
CA GLU A 172 -1.11 7.49 22.54
C GLU A 172 -0.24 6.25 22.32
N ILE A 173 -0.81 5.08 22.62
CA ILE A 173 -0.19 3.78 22.36
C ILE A 173 -1.00 2.97 21.35
N CYS A 174 -0.33 2.41 20.34
CA CYS A 174 -0.94 1.48 19.40
C CYS A 174 -0.37 0.06 19.58
N LEU A 175 -1.26 -0.93 19.70
CA LEU A 175 -0.94 -2.34 19.58
C LEU A 175 -1.13 -2.74 18.12
N LYS A 176 -0.04 -2.81 17.35
CA LYS A 176 -0.06 -3.14 15.91
C LYS A 176 0.22 -4.62 15.68
N ASP A 177 -0.84 -5.42 15.63
CA ASP A 177 -0.81 -6.84 15.23
C ASP A 177 -0.88 -6.97 13.70
N MET A 178 0.24 -6.64 13.05
CA MET A 178 0.37 -6.62 11.58
C MET A 178 0.15 -7.97 10.90
N ALA A 179 0.34 -9.08 11.62
CA ALA A 179 0.15 -10.41 11.09
C ALA A 179 -1.18 -11.04 11.52
N GLY A 180 -1.89 -10.44 12.50
CA GLY A 180 -3.12 -10.99 13.07
C GLY A 180 -2.88 -12.21 13.96
N ILE A 181 -1.68 -12.33 14.54
CA ILE A 181 -1.24 -13.48 15.34
C ILE A 181 -1.16 -13.17 16.83
N GLY A 182 -1.39 -11.93 17.25
CA GLY A 182 -1.44 -11.57 18.67
C GLY A 182 -2.45 -12.43 19.41
N ARG A 183 -2.06 -13.03 20.54
CA ARG A 183 -2.95 -13.90 21.31
C ARG A 183 -3.93 -13.03 22.12
N PRO A 184 -5.26 -13.21 21.95
CA PRO A 184 -6.25 -12.33 22.59
C PRO A 184 -6.00 -12.10 24.09
N ALA A 185 -5.79 -13.17 24.87
CA ALA A 185 -5.56 -13.08 26.32
C ALA A 185 -4.29 -12.28 26.70
N MET A 186 -3.20 -12.42 25.93
CA MET A 186 -1.98 -11.65 26.14
C MET A 186 -2.22 -10.16 25.84
N LEU A 187 -2.89 -9.86 24.72
CA LEU A 187 -3.23 -8.49 24.33
C LEU A 187 -4.09 -7.81 25.40
N GLY A 188 -5.11 -8.51 25.92
CA GLY A 188 -5.93 -8.02 27.03
C GLY A 188 -5.13 -7.76 28.31
N THR A 189 -4.15 -8.61 28.61
CA THR A 189 -3.25 -8.43 29.77
C THR A 189 -2.41 -7.16 29.62
N VAL A 190 -1.80 -6.96 28.44
CA VAL A 190 -1.00 -5.77 28.14
C VAL A 190 -1.83 -4.50 28.25
N VAL A 191 -3.01 -4.45 27.61
CA VAL A 191 -3.89 -3.28 27.63
C VAL A 191 -4.32 -2.94 29.06
N ARG A 192 -4.74 -3.94 29.84
CA ARG A 192 -5.15 -3.73 31.23
C ARG A 192 -4.04 -3.12 32.06
N ALA A 193 -2.83 -3.71 31.99
CA ALA A 193 -1.69 -3.23 32.75
C ALA A 193 -1.29 -1.79 32.39
N ILE A 194 -1.34 -1.43 31.10
CA ILE A 194 -1.08 -0.04 30.66
C ILE A 194 -2.16 0.90 31.20
N LYS A 195 -3.46 0.57 31.08
CA LYS A 195 -4.56 1.43 31.55
C LYS A 195 -4.62 1.54 33.07
N GLU A 196 -4.17 0.53 33.82
CA GLU A 196 -4.08 0.59 35.29
C GLU A 196 -3.04 1.62 35.75
N LYS A 197 -1.91 1.74 35.04
CA LYS A 197 -0.85 2.70 35.36
C LYS A 197 -1.07 4.08 34.74
N HIS A 198 -1.58 4.11 33.51
CA HIS A 198 -1.78 5.30 32.68
C HIS A 198 -3.24 5.39 32.23
N PRO A 199 -4.19 5.71 33.12
CA PRO A 199 -5.62 5.66 32.81
C PRO A 199 -6.04 6.59 31.66
N ASP A 200 -5.32 7.69 31.48
CA ASP A 200 -5.61 8.72 30.47
C ASP A 200 -4.95 8.44 29.11
N ILE A 201 -4.00 7.50 29.02
CA ILE A 201 -3.36 7.18 27.74
C ILE A 201 -4.40 6.55 26.81
N ILE A 202 -4.54 7.08 25.60
CA ILE A 202 -5.40 6.48 24.59
C ILE A 202 -4.69 5.25 24.04
N ILE A 203 -5.41 4.12 24.05
CA ILE A 203 -4.92 2.88 23.43
C ILE A 203 -5.74 2.58 22.17
N GLN A 204 -5.03 2.35 21.06
CA GLN A 204 -5.60 1.91 19.79
C GLN A 204 -5.13 0.49 19.45
N TYR A 205 -6.05 -0.37 19.01
CA TYR A 205 -5.71 -1.71 18.53
C TYR A 205 -5.85 -1.79 17.01
N HIS A 206 -4.83 -2.34 16.37
CA HIS A 206 -4.75 -2.59 14.94
C HIS A 206 -4.45 -4.07 14.70
N GLY A 207 -5.33 -4.80 14.03
CA GLY A 207 -5.17 -6.24 13.86
C GLY A 207 -5.80 -6.81 12.60
N HIS A 208 -4.97 -7.49 11.80
CA HIS A 208 -5.41 -8.13 10.56
C HIS A 208 -6.19 -9.43 10.82
N SER A 209 -7.09 -9.77 9.89
CA SER A 209 -7.97 -10.94 9.98
C SER A 209 -7.34 -12.24 9.47
N GLY A 210 -6.16 -12.20 8.84
CA GLY A 210 -5.60 -13.32 8.08
C GLY A 210 -5.64 -14.65 8.82
N PRO A 211 -5.08 -14.74 10.04
CA PRO A 211 -5.07 -15.97 10.83
C PRO A 211 -6.36 -16.26 11.61
N GLY A 212 -7.23 -15.26 11.78
CA GLY A 212 -8.56 -15.40 12.40
C GLY A 212 -8.70 -15.03 13.88
N PHE A 213 -7.70 -14.41 14.51
CA PHE A 213 -7.80 -13.97 15.91
C PHE A 213 -8.44 -12.59 16.10
N SER A 214 -8.49 -11.75 15.05
CA SER A 214 -8.76 -10.30 15.16
C SER A 214 -10.04 -9.94 15.92
N THR A 215 -11.17 -10.63 15.66
CA THR A 215 -12.44 -10.36 16.36
C THR A 215 -12.37 -10.65 17.86
N ALA A 216 -11.78 -11.80 18.23
CA ALA A 216 -11.55 -12.16 19.63
C ALA A 216 -10.58 -11.19 20.31
N SER A 217 -9.48 -10.82 19.62
CA SER A 217 -8.52 -9.84 20.12
C SER A 217 -9.17 -8.47 20.35
N MET A 218 -9.98 -7.99 19.40
CA MET A 218 -10.71 -6.71 19.53
C MET A 218 -11.67 -6.70 20.72
N LEU A 219 -12.42 -7.77 20.95
CA LEU A 219 -13.29 -7.87 22.12
C LEU A 219 -12.49 -7.89 23.43
N GLU A 220 -11.39 -8.62 23.45
CA GLU A 220 -10.56 -8.77 24.65
C GLU A 220 -9.85 -7.46 25.03
N VAL A 221 -9.26 -6.76 24.06
CA VAL A 221 -8.66 -5.44 24.33
C VAL A 221 -9.71 -4.39 24.69
N ALA A 222 -10.92 -4.43 24.12
CA ALA A 222 -12.02 -3.55 24.52
C ALA A 222 -12.41 -3.77 25.99
N LYS A 223 -12.55 -5.03 26.42
CA LYS A 223 -12.79 -5.40 27.84
C LYS A 223 -11.67 -4.97 28.76
N ALA A 224 -10.43 -4.97 28.27
CA ALA A 224 -9.25 -4.55 29.02
C ALA A 224 -9.08 -3.03 29.11
N GLY A 225 -9.87 -2.24 28.36
CA GLY A 225 -9.82 -0.79 28.42
C GLY A 225 -9.16 -0.11 27.22
N CYS A 226 -9.04 -0.77 26.07
CA CYS A 226 -8.74 -0.12 24.79
C CYS A 226 -9.79 0.96 24.47
N ASP A 227 -9.41 1.99 23.73
CA ASP A 227 -10.24 3.18 23.46
C ASP A 227 -10.65 3.27 21.99
N VAL A 228 -9.79 2.81 21.06
CA VAL A 228 -10.02 2.88 19.62
C VAL A 228 -9.71 1.54 18.95
N LEU A 229 -10.58 1.09 18.04
CA LEU A 229 -10.33 -0.11 17.23
C LEU A 229 -10.23 0.26 15.75
N ASP A 230 -9.17 -0.21 15.08
CA ASP A 230 -9.08 -0.19 13.63
C ASP A 230 -10.04 -1.21 13.02
N VAL A 231 -10.82 -0.78 12.04
CA VAL A 231 -11.79 -1.60 11.31
C VAL A 231 -11.72 -1.29 9.82
N ALA A 232 -12.17 -2.21 9.00
CA ALA A 232 -12.34 -2.03 7.55
C ALA A 232 -13.83 -2.01 7.18
N MET A 233 -14.11 -1.90 5.87
CA MET A 233 -15.42 -2.08 5.29
C MET A 233 -15.36 -2.89 3.99
N GLU A 234 -16.42 -3.60 3.67
CA GLU A 234 -16.53 -4.30 2.38
C GLU A 234 -16.46 -3.32 1.19
N PRO A 235 -15.97 -3.77 0.02
CA PRO A 235 -15.54 -5.14 -0.31
C PRO A 235 -14.11 -5.49 0.14
N LEU A 236 -13.38 -4.56 0.76
CA LEU A 236 -11.99 -4.76 1.19
C LEU A 236 -11.91 -4.94 2.71
N SER A 237 -12.62 -5.94 3.23
CA SER A 237 -12.51 -6.40 4.62
C SER A 237 -12.24 -7.90 4.64
N TRP A 238 -11.86 -8.42 5.81
CA TRP A 238 -11.52 -9.83 6.03
C TRP A 238 -10.28 -10.30 5.26
N GLY A 239 -10.05 -11.61 5.24
CA GLY A 239 -8.84 -12.19 4.65
C GLY A 239 -7.58 -11.55 5.23
N MET A 240 -6.69 -11.08 4.36
CA MET A 240 -5.44 -10.40 4.74
C MET A 240 -5.63 -8.95 5.20
N VAL A 241 -6.86 -8.43 5.20
CA VAL A 241 -7.22 -7.06 5.61
C VAL A 241 -7.66 -7.06 7.09
N HIS A 242 -8.64 -6.24 7.47
CA HIS A 242 -9.13 -6.04 8.84
C HIS A 242 -10.60 -6.46 8.97
N PRO A 243 -11.12 -6.71 10.18
CA PRO A 243 -12.54 -6.99 10.40
C PRO A 243 -13.45 -5.87 9.92
N ASP A 244 -14.62 -6.25 9.41
CA ASP A 244 -15.64 -5.29 8.99
C ASP A 244 -16.30 -4.58 10.18
N VAL A 245 -16.48 -3.26 10.06
CA VAL A 245 -17.10 -2.41 11.09
C VAL A 245 -18.49 -2.90 11.53
N ILE A 246 -19.29 -3.49 10.64
CA ILE A 246 -20.63 -3.99 10.96
C ILE A 246 -20.54 -5.10 12.01
N THR A 247 -19.64 -6.06 11.80
CA THR A 247 -19.49 -7.22 12.69
C THR A 247 -18.92 -6.78 14.04
N ILE A 248 -17.91 -5.91 14.03
CA ILE A 248 -17.30 -5.41 15.28
C ILE A 248 -18.29 -4.57 16.07
N GLN A 249 -19.09 -3.73 15.43
CA GLN A 249 -20.13 -2.95 16.10
C GLN A 249 -21.16 -3.86 16.78
N ALA A 250 -21.69 -4.86 16.07
CA ALA A 250 -22.67 -5.79 16.63
C ALA A 250 -22.10 -6.54 17.85
N MET A 251 -20.87 -7.04 17.74
CA MET A 251 -20.16 -7.71 18.83
C MET A 251 -19.97 -6.81 20.06
N LEU A 252 -19.59 -5.54 19.86
CA LEU A 252 -19.40 -4.60 20.97
C LEU A 252 -20.71 -4.17 21.62
N LYS A 253 -21.78 -3.98 20.84
CA LYS A 253 -23.13 -3.70 21.37
C LYS A 253 -23.63 -4.85 22.25
N ASP A 254 -23.48 -6.08 21.78
CA ASP A 254 -23.82 -7.29 22.54
C ASP A 254 -23.02 -7.38 23.85
N ALA A 255 -21.72 -7.10 23.79
CA ALA A 255 -20.84 -7.05 24.95
C ALA A 255 -21.08 -5.83 25.89
N GLY A 256 -22.04 -4.95 25.56
CA GLY A 256 -22.50 -3.86 26.43
C GLY A 256 -21.74 -2.55 26.30
N PHE A 257 -20.88 -2.38 25.28
CA PHE A 257 -20.18 -1.11 25.00
C PHE A 257 -21.10 -0.09 24.32
N LEU A 258 -20.72 1.19 24.39
CA LEU A 258 -21.27 2.25 23.55
C LEU A 258 -20.41 2.38 22.30
N VAL A 259 -21.05 2.34 21.14
CA VAL A 259 -20.41 2.55 19.83
C VAL A 259 -21.40 3.33 18.95
N LYS A 260 -20.88 4.19 18.08
CA LYS A 260 -21.70 4.98 17.16
C LYS A 260 -22.47 4.09 16.19
N ASP A 261 -23.69 4.52 15.84
CA ASP A 261 -24.51 3.83 14.83
C ASP A 261 -23.92 3.99 13.43
N ILE A 262 -24.18 3.01 12.57
CA ILE A 262 -23.73 3.02 11.17
C ILE A 262 -24.91 3.43 10.30
N ASN A 263 -24.75 4.49 9.53
CA ASN A 263 -25.68 4.80 8.45
C ASN A 263 -25.50 3.80 7.31
N MET A 264 -26.37 2.79 7.28
CA MET A 264 -26.28 1.69 6.32
C MET A 264 -26.46 2.13 4.85
N LYS A 265 -27.15 3.25 4.58
CA LYS A 265 -27.24 3.78 3.20
C LYS A 265 -25.88 4.29 2.73
N ALA A 266 -25.19 5.06 3.58
CA ALA A 266 -23.84 5.54 3.30
C ALA A 266 -22.83 4.38 3.23
N TYR A 267 -22.93 3.38 4.12
CA TYR A 267 -22.09 2.18 4.04
C TYR A 267 -22.25 1.47 2.68
N MET A 268 -23.48 1.27 2.21
CA MET A 268 -23.72 0.61 0.93
C MET A 268 -23.21 1.42 -0.25
N GLU A 269 -23.28 2.75 -0.19
CA GLU A 269 -22.69 3.61 -1.21
C GLU A 269 -21.16 3.59 -1.16
N ALA A 270 -20.55 3.60 0.02
CA ALA A 270 -19.11 3.50 0.19
C ALA A 270 -18.57 2.16 -0.36
N ARG A 271 -19.30 1.07 -0.09
CA ARG A 271 -19.05 -0.26 -0.64
C ARG A 271 -19.16 -0.26 -2.17
N ARG A 272 -20.20 0.37 -2.74
CA ARG A 272 -20.41 0.47 -4.20
C ARG A 272 -19.28 1.26 -4.87
N LEU A 273 -18.89 2.40 -4.31
CA LEU A 273 -17.79 3.23 -4.82
C LEU A 273 -16.45 2.51 -4.73
N THR A 274 -16.15 1.89 -3.59
CA THR A 274 -14.93 1.10 -3.42
C THR A 274 -14.87 -0.05 -4.43
N GLN A 275 -15.98 -0.76 -4.66
CA GLN A 275 -16.07 -1.75 -5.74
C GLN A 275 -15.84 -1.12 -7.12
N SER A 276 -16.39 0.05 -7.40
CA SER A 276 -16.18 0.72 -8.67
C SER A 276 -14.71 1.11 -8.92
N PHE A 277 -13.93 1.38 -7.87
CA PHE A 277 -12.49 1.66 -8.00
C PHE A 277 -11.68 0.39 -8.27
N ILE A 278 -12.10 -0.74 -7.69
CA ILE A 278 -11.58 -2.08 -8.02
C ILE A 278 -11.87 -2.39 -9.49
N ASP A 279 -13.12 -2.19 -9.92
CA ASP A 279 -13.59 -2.49 -11.27
C ASP A 279 -13.00 -1.53 -12.32
N ASP A 280 -12.66 -0.30 -11.93
CA ASP A 280 -11.97 0.67 -12.76
C ASP A 280 -10.62 0.10 -13.16
N PHE A 281 -9.63 0.01 -12.27
CA PHE A 281 -8.32 -0.57 -12.63
C PHE A 281 -7.59 -1.22 -11.47
N LEU A 282 -7.90 -0.86 -10.22
CA LEU A 282 -7.14 -1.32 -9.06
C LEU A 282 -7.21 -2.84 -8.90
N GLY A 283 -8.31 -3.46 -9.35
CA GLY A 283 -8.52 -4.91 -9.32
C GLY A 283 -7.46 -5.73 -10.07
N TYR A 284 -6.75 -5.14 -11.04
CA TYR A 284 -5.69 -5.84 -11.79
C TYR A 284 -4.46 -6.20 -10.95
N TRP A 285 -4.30 -5.59 -9.79
CA TRP A 285 -3.23 -5.87 -8.84
C TRP A 285 -3.75 -6.45 -7.53
N ILE A 286 -5.03 -6.81 -7.44
CA ILE A 286 -5.61 -7.49 -6.27
C ILE A 286 -5.58 -8.99 -6.53
N ASP A 287 -4.91 -9.72 -5.65
CA ASP A 287 -4.96 -11.18 -5.68
C ASP A 287 -6.26 -11.66 -5.00
N PRO A 288 -7.12 -12.41 -5.68
CA PRO A 288 -8.37 -12.92 -5.09
C PRO A 288 -8.15 -13.78 -3.85
N ARG A 289 -6.94 -14.33 -3.63
CA ARG A 289 -6.59 -15.08 -2.42
C ARG A 289 -6.47 -14.18 -1.18
N ASN A 290 -6.26 -12.87 -1.36
CA ASN A 290 -6.15 -11.93 -0.24
C ASN A 290 -7.47 -11.77 0.53
N SER A 291 -8.62 -12.13 -0.05
CA SER A 291 -9.90 -12.18 0.68
C SER A 291 -10.07 -13.44 1.54
N LYS A 292 -9.16 -14.41 1.44
CA LYS A 292 -9.23 -15.68 2.17
C LYS A 292 -8.44 -15.62 3.46
N MET A 293 -9.03 -16.15 4.53
CA MET A 293 -8.34 -16.37 5.80
C MET A 293 -7.54 -17.66 5.76
N THR A 294 -6.44 -17.72 6.51
CA THR A 294 -5.61 -18.92 6.65
C THR A 294 -4.87 -18.96 7.98
N SER A 295 -5.12 -20.02 8.75
CA SER A 295 -4.46 -20.24 10.04
C SER A 295 -3.03 -20.79 9.89
N LEU A 296 -2.56 -21.07 8.66
CA LEU A 296 -1.18 -21.53 8.42
C LEU A 296 -0.12 -20.51 8.90
N LEU A 297 -0.49 -19.23 8.91
CA LEU A 297 0.39 -18.14 9.33
C LEU A 297 0.59 -18.05 10.85
N VAL A 298 -0.28 -18.68 11.64
CA VAL A 298 -0.20 -18.63 13.12
C VAL A 298 1.13 -19.16 13.64
N GLY A 299 1.66 -20.20 12.98
CA GLY A 299 2.87 -20.89 13.42
C GLY A 299 4.16 -20.17 13.01
N CYS A 300 4.28 -19.74 11.76
CA CYS A 300 5.49 -19.08 11.26
C CYS A 300 5.53 -17.57 11.56
N GLY A 301 4.38 -16.97 11.91
CA GLY A 301 4.25 -15.57 12.27
C GLY A 301 4.40 -14.59 11.09
N LEU A 302 4.49 -15.09 9.86
CA LEU A 302 4.59 -14.24 8.67
C LEU A 302 3.26 -13.47 8.43
N PRO A 303 3.34 -12.20 8.01
CA PRO A 303 2.15 -11.41 7.72
C PRO A 303 1.45 -11.89 6.44
N GLY A 304 0.12 -11.86 6.43
CA GLY A 304 -0.70 -12.34 5.33
C GLY A 304 -0.42 -11.70 3.98
N GLY A 305 -0.22 -10.37 3.94
CA GLY A 305 0.11 -9.64 2.71
C GLY A 305 1.41 -10.07 2.02
N MET A 306 2.27 -10.84 2.72
CA MET A 306 3.50 -11.40 2.14
C MET A 306 3.26 -12.70 1.36
N MET A 307 2.12 -13.36 1.52
CA MET A 307 1.86 -14.66 0.89
C MET A 307 1.97 -14.62 -0.64
N GLY A 308 1.54 -13.53 -1.28
CA GLY A 308 1.66 -13.36 -2.72
C GLY A 308 3.12 -13.40 -3.20
N SER A 309 3.99 -12.59 -2.58
CA SER A 309 5.42 -12.54 -2.94
C SER A 309 6.16 -13.80 -2.50
N LEU A 310 5.86 -14.35 -1.33
CA LEU A 310 6.38 -15.64 -0.84
C LEU A 310 6.13 -16.75 -1.87
N MET A 311 4.90 -16.89 -2.34
CA MET A 311 4.55 -17.94 -3.30
C MET A 311 5.20 -17.73 -4.67
N ALA A 312 5.36 -16.48 -5.11
CA ALA A 312 6.08 -16.17 -6.34
C ALA A 312 7.56 -16.57 -6.24
N ASP A 313 8.24 -16.18 -5.16
CA ASP A 313 9.65 -16.52 -4.91
C ASP A 313 9.84 -18.04 -4.77
N LEU A 314 8.94 -18.71 -4.04
CA LEU A 314 8.95 -20.16 -3.84
C LEU A 314 8.83 -20.89 -5.19
N LYS A 315 7.87 -20.49 -6.04
CA LYS A 315 7.71 -21.07 -7.38
C LYS A 315 8.92 -20.83 -8.28
N GLY A 316 9.53 -19.65 -8.17
CA GLY A 316 10.74 -19.31 -8.92
C GLY A 316 11.91 -20.25 -8.66
N ILE A 317 12.05 -20.75 -7.42
CA ILE A 317 13.15 -21.66 -7.06
C ILE A 317 12.76 -23.13 -6.99
N HIS A 318 11.46 -23.44 -7.02
CA HIS A 318 10.93 -24.79 -6.87
C HIS A 318 11.51 -25.77 -7.89
N ALA A 319 11.58 -25.37 -9.16
CA ALA A 319 12.17 -26.18 -10.22
C ALA A 319 13.66 -26.47 -9.98
N ALA A 320 14.41 -25.49 -9.48
CA ALA A 320 15.82 -25.65 -9.18
C ALA A 320 16.05 -26.59 -7.98
N ILE A 321 15.27 -26.42 -6.90
CA ILE A 321 15.29 -27.34 -5.74
C ILE A 321 15.00 -28.76 -6.20
N ASN A 322 13.93 -28.99 -6.96
CA ASN A 322 13.56 -30.32 -7.42
C ASN A 322 14.61 -30.94 -8.34
N SER A 323 15.25 -30.14 -9.21
CA SER A 323 16.38 -30.61 -10.02
C SER A 323 17.55 -31.09 -9.15
N ASN A 324 17.86 -30.37 -8.08
CA ASN A 324 18.93 -30.74 -7.15
C ASN A 324 18.61 -32.00 -6.34
N LEU A 325 17.36 -32.11 -5.85
CA LEU A 325 16.87 -33.30 -5.15
C LEU A 325 16.96 -34.54 -6.05
N GLN A 326 16.51 -34.43 -7.31
CA GLN A 326 16.59 -35.53 -8.27
C GLN A 326 18.03 -35.97 -8.55
N LYS A 327 18.98 -35.03 -8.69
CA LYS A 327 20.41 -35.34 -8.86
C LYS A 327 20.99 -36.11 -7.66
N ARG A 328 20.39 -35.97 -6.48
CA ARG A 328 20.76 -36.67 -5.24
C ARG A 328 19.96 -37.96 -5.00
N GLY A 329 19.05 -38.32 -5.92
CA GLY A 329 18.17 -39.49 -5.78
C GLY A 329 17.02 -39.29 -4.79
N GLU A 330 16.71 -38.05 -4.43
CA GLU A 330 15.59 -37.70 -3.53
C GLU A 330 14.31 -37.42 -4.30
N LYS A 331 13.16 -37.62 -3.64
CA LYS A 331 11.83 -37.38 -4.22
C LYS A 331 11.64 -35.86 -4.44
N PRO A 332 11.09 -35.42 -5.59
CA PRO A 332 10.71 -34.02 -5.78
C PRO A 332 9.60 -33.64 -4.78
N LEU A 333 9.64 -32.40 -4.31
CA LEU A 333 8.63 -31.80 -3.46
C LEU A 333 7.53 -31.17 -4.33
N SER A 334 6.29 -31.26 -3.88
CA SER A 334 5.19 -30.43 -4.36
C SER A 334 5.33 -28.98 -3.87
N GLU A 335 4.55 -28.05 -4.43
CA GLU A 335 4.52 -26.66 -3.94
C GLU A 335 4.09 -26.60 -2.46
N ASP A 336 3.12 -27.42 -2.06
CA ASP A 336 2.60 -27.48 -0.69
C ASP A 336 3.64 -28.06 0.29
N GLU A 337 4.32 -29.15 -0.08
CA GLU A 337 5.40 -29.71 0.74
C GLU A 337 6.53 -28.68 0.92
N LEU A 338 6.92 -27.96 -0.15
CA LEU A 338 7.94 -26.92 -0.05
C LEU A 338 7.48 -25.72 0.78
N LEU A 339 6.20 -25.36 0.71
CA LEU A 339 5.63 -24.28 1.53
C LEU A 339 5.67 -24.63 3.02
N VAL A 340 5.35 -25.89 3.37
CA VAL A 340 5.48 -26.38 4.75
C VAL A 340 6.93 -26.36 5.21
N GLU A 341 7.88 -26.85 4.40
CA GLU A 341 9.31 -26.77 4.72
C GLU A 341 9.77 -25.33 4.93
N LEU A 342 9.26 -24.37 4.14
CA LEU A 342 9.59 -22.96 4.29
C LEU A 342 9.06 -22.40 5.62
N PHE A 343 7.83 -22.74 5.99
CA PHE A 343 7.28 -22.30 7.28
C PHE A 343 8.03 -22.89 8.47
N ASP A 344 8.44 -24.14 8.39
CA ASP A 344 9.23 -24.77 9.46
C ASP A 344 10.65 -24.20 9.52
N GLU A 345 11.25 -23.89 8.38
CA GLU A 345 12.55 -23.21 8.35
C GLU A 345 12.45 -21.79 8.92
N VAL A 346 11.40 -21.03 8.60
CA VAL A 346 11.13 -19.71 9.23
C VAL A 346 11.04 -19.85 10.75
N LYS A 347 10.24 -20.80 11.27
CA LYS A 347 10.13 -21.04 12.72
C LYS A 347 11.48 -21.37 13.36
N ARG A 348 12.33 -22.12 12.66
CA ARG A 348 13.64 -22.52 13.13
C ARG A 348 14.61 -21.34 13.20
N ILE A 349 14.70 -20.55 12.13
CA ILE A 349 15.72 -19.49 12.02
C ILE A 349 15.30 -18.18 12.68
N TRP A 350 14.00 -17.91 12.80
CA TRP A 350 13.51 -16.67 13.40
C TRP A 350 14.09 -16.38 14.80
N PRO A 351 14.11 -17.33 15.76
CA PRO A 351 14.77 -17.11 17.04
C PRO A 351 16.29 -16.97 16.91
N MET A 352 16.92 -17.65 15.96
CA MET A 352 18.37 -17.57 15.73
C MET A 352 18.82 -16.19 15.26
N LEU A 353 17.91 -15.44 14.64
CA LEU A 353 18.11 -14.11 14.08
C LEU A 353 17.68 -13.00 15.06
N GLY A 354 17.56 -13.30 16.36
CA GLY A 354 17.19 -12.32 17.39
C GLY A 354 15.71 -11.97 17.42
N THR A 355 14.85 -12.80 16.80
CA THR A 355 13.39 -12.70 16.87
C THR A 355 12.84 -11.29 16.54
N PRO A 356 13.16 -10.66 15.40
CA PRO A 356 12.56 -9.38 15.03
C PRO A 356 11.04 -9.52 14.86
N CYS A 357 10.26 -8.46 15.06
CA CYS A 357 8.85 -8.51 14.65
C CYS A 357 8.79 -8.64 13.12
N LEU A 358 8.02 -9.61 12.62
CA LEU A 358 7.92 -9.92 11.19
C LEU A 358 7.01 -8.90 10.47
N VAL A 359 7.48 -7.66 10.42
CA VAL A 359 6.91 -6.54 9.66
C VAL A 359 7.98 -6.03 8.69
N THR A 360 7.58 -5.27 7.67
CA THR A 360 8.51 -4.69 6.70
C THR A 360 9.57 -3.82 7.38
N PRO A 361 10.87 -3.97 7.03
CA PRO A 361 11.43 -4.90 6.05
C PRO A 361 11.84 -6.28 6.61
N PHE A 362 11.83 -6.47 7.93
CA PHE A 362 12.38 -7.65 8.61
C PHE A 362 11.68 -8.97 8.27
N SER A 363 10.37 -8.96 8.03
CA SER A 363 9.66 -10.14 7.52
C SER A 363 10.25 -10.64 6.22
N GLN A 364 10.64 -9.73 5.31
CA GLN A 364 11.22 -10.09 4.02
C GLN A 364 12.62 -10.67 4.20
N TYR A 365 13.41 -10.16 5.16
CA TYR A 365 14.74 -10.70 5.46
C TYR A 365 14.68 -12.13 5.98
N VAL A 366 13.83 -12.39 7.00
CA VAL A 366 13.68 -13.74 7.57
C VAL A 366 13.11 -14.72 6.54
N LYS A 367 12.12 -14.29 5.75
CA LYS A 367 11.57 -15.08 4.64
C LYS A 367 12.64 -15.48 3.63
N ASN A 368 13.41 -14.50 3.14
CA ASN A 368 14.44 -14.73 2.14
C ASN A 368 15.56 -15.62 2.66
N ALA A 369 15.96 -15.45 3.92
CA ALA A 369 16.94 -16.31 4.57
C ALA A 369 16.45 -17.77 4.63
N ALA A 370 15.19 -17.99 5.02
CA ALA A 370 14.61 -19.33 5.06
C ALA A 370 14.56 -19.95 3.67
N LEU A 371 14.13 -19.19 2.67
CA LEU A 371 14.07 -19.64 1.28
C LEU A 371 15.47 -20.02 0.74
N MET A 372 16.47 -19.18 1.00
CA MET A 372 17.85 -19.44 0.60
C MET A 372 18.47 -20.61 1.37
N ASN A 373 18.09 -20.84 2.63
CA ASN A 373 18.51 -22.02 3.38
C ASN A 373 17.97 -23.31 2.77
N LEU A 374 16.70 -23.33 2.35
CA LEU A 374 16.14 -24.48 1.64
C LEU A 374 16.86 -24.73 0.30
N PHE A 375 17.14 -23.66 -0.43
CA PHE A 375 17.90 -23.76 -1.68
C PHE A 375 19.33 -24.31 -1.44
N SER A 376 20.07 -23.76 -0.47
CA SER A 376 21.40 -24.23 -0.10
C SER A 376 21.37 -25.67 0.40
N LYS A 377 20.38 -26.07 1.20
CA LYS A 377 20.17 -27.47 1.62
C LYS A 377 19.99 -28.40 0.43
N SER A 378 19.23 -27.98 -0.59
CA SER A 378 19.08 -28.79 -1.83
C SER A 378 20.41 -29.04 -2.54
N MET A 379 21.35 -28.09 -2.44
CA MET A 379 22.71 -28.13 -3.00
C MET A 379 23.74 -28.83 -2.08
N GLY A 380 23.36 -29.21 -0.85
CA GLY A 380 24.31 -29.73 0.15
C GLY A 380 25.22 -28.64 0.76
N GLU A 381 24.85 -27.37 0.63
CA GLU A 381 25.56 -26.23 1.23
C GLU A 381 25.09 -25.99 2.68
N LYS A 382 25.91 -25.29 3.47
CA LYS A 382 25.55 -24.90 4.84
C LYS A 382 24.43 -23.84 4.84
N PRO A 383 23.52 -23.85 5.83
CA PRO A 383 22.58 -22.75 6.08
C PRO A 383 23.31 -21.40 6.25
N PHE A 384 22.62 -20.30 5.96
CA PHE A 384 23.11 -18.92 6.07
C PHE A 384 24.31 -18.56 5.18
N SER A 385 24.70 -19.45 4.26
CA SER A 385 25.78 -19.19 3.29
C SER A 385 25.46 -18.08 2.29
N ARG A 386 24.16 -17.83 2.04
CA ARG A 386 23.65 -16.89 1.02
C ARG A 386 22.75 -15.79 1.62
N MET A 387 23.18 -15.17 2.72
CA MET A 387 22.44 -14.07 3.35
C MET A 387 22.65 -12.74 2.61
N ASP A 388 21.56 -12.00 2.44
CA ASP A 388 21.53 -10.69 1.80
C ASP A 388 22.25 -9.61 2.64
N PRO A 389 22.94 -8.61 2.03
CA PRO A 389 23.58 -7.53 2.77
C PRO A 389 22.65 -6.73 3.71
N ALA A 390 21.39 -6.52 3.33
CA ALA A 390 20.43 -5.80 4.17
C ALA A 390 20.08 -6.59 5.45
N MET A 391 20.04 -7.92 5.35
CA MET A 391 19.87 -8.80 6.51
C MET A 391 21.06 -8.68 7.47
N TRP A 392 22.28 -8.58 6.94
CA TRP A 392 23.46 -8.30 7.77
C TRP A 392 23.36 -6.93 8.46
N GLY A 393 22.81 -5.90 7.80
CA GLY A 393 22.54 -4.62 8.45
C GLY A 393 21.69 -4.75 9.72
N MET A 394 20.64 -5.58 9.67
CA MET A 394 19.82 -5.92 10.84
C MET A 394 20.62 -6.70 11.89
N ILE A 395 21.29 -7.78 11.50
CA ILE A 395 22.06 -8.66 12.41
C ILE A 395 23.14 -7.87 13.16
N LEU A 396 23.82 -6.96 12.46
CA LEU A 396 24.91 -6.17 13.00
C LEU A 396 24.43 -4.95 13.81
N GLY A 397 23.13 -4.76 14.00
CA GLY A 397 22.58 -3.67 14.83
C GLY A 397 22.48 -2.30 14.14
N LYS A 398 22.79 -2.21 12.85
CA LYS A 398 22.72 -0.94 12.08
C LYS A 398 21.28 -0.44 11.89
N SER A 399 20.30 -1.32 12.01
CA SER A 399 18.87 -0.98 11.94
C SER A 399 18.21 -0.83 13.32
N GLY A 400 18.97 -0.98 14.40
CA GLY A 400 18.47 -1.04 15.78
C GLY A 400 18.78 -2.37 16.47
N LYS A 401 18.43 -2.42 17.75
CA LYS A 401 18.64 -3.57 18.64
C LYS A 401 17.56 -4.62 18.38
N LEU A 402 17.99 -5.86 18.17
CA LEU A 402 17.10 -7.02 18.08
C LEU A 402 16.39 -7.27 19.42
N PRO A 403 15.11 -7.70 19.43
CA PRO A 403 14.41 -8.04 20.67
C PRO A 403 15.07 -9.17 21.47
N GLY A 404 15.58 -10.19 20.78
CA GLY A 404 16.24 -11.36 21.35
C GLY A 404 17.72 -11.46 20.96
N GLU A 405 18.37 -12.48 21.52
CA GLU A 405 19.77 -12.78 21.24
C GLU A 405 19.95 -13.52 19.91
N LEU A 406 21.10 -13.30 19.27
CA LEU A 406 21.50 -14.05 18.08
C LEU A 406 22.01 -15.43 18.48
N ALA A 407 21.75 -16.44 17.65
CA ALA A 407 22.37 -17.75 17.84
C ALA A 407 23.90 -17.66 17.71
N PRO A 408 24.67 -18.45 18.49
CA PRO A 408 26.13 -18.44 18.45
C PRO A 408 26.71 -18.60 17.03
N GLU A 409 26.12 -19.47 16.21
CA GLU A 409 26.56 -19.70 14.83
C GLU A 409 26.45 -18.46 13.92
N ILE A 410 25.47 -17.57 14.17
CA ILE A 410 25.33 -16.31 13.42
C ILE A 410 26.41 -15.32 13.83
N VAL A 411 26.72 -15.28 15.13
CA VAL A 411 27.80 -14.44 15.69
C VAL A 411 29.16 -14.91 15.18
N GLU A 412 29.39 -16.23 15.14
CA GLU A 412 30.60 -16.83 14.57
C GLU A 412 30.73 -16.51 13.08
N LEU A 413 29.66 -16.65 12.30
CA LEU A 413 29.65 -16.32 10.88
C LEU A 413 29.95 -14.83 10.62
N ALA A 414 29.45 -13.93 11.48
CA ALA A 414 29.77 -12.51 11.40
C ALA A 414 31.27 -12.27 11.60
N LYS A 415 31.88 -12.94 12.59
CA LYS A 415 33.33 -12.86 12.87
C LYS A 415 34.17 -13.43 11.74
N GLU A 416 33.79 -14.58 11.18
CA GLU A 416 34.48 -15.20 10.03
C GLU A 416 34.49 -14.27 8.80
N LYS A 417 33.43 -13.48 8.63
CA LYS A 417 33.31 -12.49 7.56
C LYS A 417 34.00 -11.15 7.87
N GLY A 418 34.55 -10.97 9.07
CA GLY A 418 35.17 -9.72 9.51
C GLY A 418 34.17 -8.59 9.74
N PHE A 419 32.92 -8.91 10.07
CA PHE A 419 31.90 -7.90 10.37
C PHE A 419 31.94 -7.44 11.82
N GLU A 420 31.65 -6.16 12.03
CA GLU A 420 31.59 -5.52 13.34
C GLU A 420 30.15 -5.19 13.73
N PHE A 421 29.83 -5.43 15.00
CA PHE A 421 28.53 -5.09 15.57
C PHE A 421 28.48 -3.62 15.94
N TYR A 422 27.37 -2.97 15.59
CA TYR A 422 27.05 -1.60 15.91
C TYR A 422 26.04 -1.55 17.06
N THR A 423 26.37 -0.82 18.13
CA THR A 423 25.53 -0.73 19.33
C THR A 423 25.07 0.68 19.68
N ASP A 424 25.65 1.69 19.02
CA ASP A 424 25.28 3.10 19.18
C ASP A 424 23.90 3.39 18.53
N ASP A 425 23.54 4.67 18.43
CA ASP A 425 22.28 5.12 17.85
C ASP A 425 22.24 4.87 16.33
N PRO A 426 21.32 4.03 15.80
CA PRO A 426 21.17 3.79 14.37
C PRO A 426 21.02 5.06 13.53
N GLN A 427 20.42 6.13 14.07
CA GLN A 427 20.27 7.38 13.33
C GLN A 427 21.62 8.04 13.02
N ALA A 428 22.65 7.84 13.83
CA ALA A 428 23.97 8.46 13.64
C ALA A 428 24.68 7.97 12.37
N LEU A 429 24.23 6.85 11.78
CA LEU A 429 24.73 6.34 10.50
C LEU A 429 24.22 7.13 9.28
N TYR A 430 23.24 8.01 9.48
CA TYR A 430 22.53 8.72 8.42
C TYR A 430 22.62 10.24 8.66
N PRO A 431 23.70 10.89 8.18
CA PRO A 431 23.86 12.34 8.31
C PRO A 431 22.77 13.09 7.52
N ASP A 432 22.61 14.37 7.86
CA ASP A 432 21.64 15.28 7.24
C ASP A 432 21.92 15.46 5.74
N GLU A 433 20.86 15.37 4.93
CA GLU A 433 20.93 15.37 3.46
C GLU A 433 19.97 16.39 2.81
N LEU A 434 19.05 16.99 3.56
CA LEU A 434 18.07 17.94 3.05
C LEU A 434 18.70 19.15 2.32
N PRO A 435 19.85 19.72 2.77
CA PRO A 435 20.52 20.79 2.02
C PRO A 435 20.95 20.38 0.61
N ARG A 436 21.30 19.11 0.39
CA ARG A 436 21.64 18.58 -0.94
C ARG A 436 20.42 18.61 -1.85
N PHE A 437 19.28 18.11 -1.37
CA PHE A 437 18.03 18.09 -2.14
C PHE A 437 17.53 19.50 -2.49
N ILE A 438 17.63 20.45 -1.55
CA ILE A 438 17.27 21.86 -1.81
C ILE A 438 18.11 22.44 -2.94
N LYS A 439 19.44 22.32 -2.84
CA LYS A 439 20.36 22.82 -3.86
C LYS A 439 20.09 22.20 -5.23
N GLU A 440 19.83 20.89 -5.26
CA GLU A 440 19.55 20.20 -6.51
C GLU A 440 18.22 20.64 -7.14
N MET A 441 17.17 20.87 -6.34
CA MET A 441 15.92 21.44 -6.86
C MET A 441 16.13 22.84 -7.45
N GLU A 442 16.96 23.67 -6.82
CA GLU A 442 17.32 24.99 -7.36
C GLU A 442 18.06 24.88 -8.71
N GLU A 443 19.03 23.95 -8.82
CA GLU A 443 19.77 23.70 -10.06
C GLU A 443 18.88 23.15 -11.19
N LEU A 444 17.87 22.33 -10.85
CA LEU A 444 16.90 21.77 -11.79
C LEU A 444 15.71 22.71 -12.09
N GLY A 445 15.61 23.85 -11.40
CA GLY A 445 14.49 24.77 -11.51
C GLY A 445 13.16 24.19 -11.01
N TRP A 446 13.20 23.25 -10.05
CA TRP A 446 12.02 22.63 -9.45
C TRP A 446 11.53 23.46 -8.26
N ASP A 447 10.23 23.79 -8.25
CA ASP A 447 9.58 24.42 -7.11
C ASP A 447 9.49 23.46 -5.92
N ARG A 448 9.67 23.98 -4.69
CA ARG A 448 9.61 23.20 -3.44
C ARG A 448 8.20 22.75 -3.08
N GLY A 449 7.18 23.25 -3.77
CA GLY A 449 5.78 22.97 -3.52
C GLY A 449 5.23 23.76 -2.35
N GLN A 450 3.91 23.75 -2.23
CA GLN A 450 3.23 24.27 -1.06
C GLN A 450 3.76 23.58 0.20
N ASP A 451 4.11 24.35 1.24
CA ASP A 451 4.59 23.82 2.52
C ASP A 451 5.79 22.84 2.41
N ASP A 452 6.62 22.98 1.37
CA ASP A 452 7.78 22.11 1.06
C ASP A 452 7.43 20.66 0.66
N GLU A 453 6.21 20.45 0.16
CA GLU A 453 5.70 19.15 -0.25
C GLU A 453 6.50 18.44 -1.35
N GLU A 454 6.96 19.18 -2.37
CA GLU A 454 7.73 18.59 -3.47
C GLU A 454 9.16 18.26 -3.00
N LEU A 455 9.74 19.13 -2.16
CA LEU A 455 11.03 18.86 -1.51
C LEU A 455 10.97 17.61 -0.64
N PHE A 456 9.90 17.44 0.12
CA PHE A 456 9.67 16.26 0.94
C PHE A 456 9.59 14.99 0.09
N GLU A 457 8.78 14.98 -0.98
CA GLU A 457 8.65 13.80 -1.84
C GLU A 457 9.97 13.48 -2.56
N PHE A 458 10.71 14.50 -2.98
CA PHE A 458 12.02 14.31 -3.59
C PHE A 458 13.03 13.72 -2.61
N ALA A 459 13.10 14.26 -1.38
CA ALA A 459 14.01 13.78 -0.36
C ALA A 459 13.66 12.38 0.17
N MET A 460 12.36 12.06 0.25
CA MET A 460 11.86 10.77 0.74
C MET A 460 11.94 9.68 -0.34
N HIS A 461 11.66 10.03 -1.60
CA HIS A 461 11.50 9.07 -2.70
C HIS A 461 12.29 9.47 -3.95
N GLU A 462 13.56 9.83 -3.77
CA GLU A 462 14.44 10.41 -4.81
C GLU A 462 14.29 9.78 -6.20
N LYS A 463 14.44 8.46 -6.31
CA LYS A 463 14.32 7.76 -7.59
C LYS A 463 12.91 7.88 -8.17
N GLN A 464 11.89 7.52 -7.40
CA GLN A 464 10.50 7.52 -7.86
C GLN A 464 10.02 8.93 -8.19
N TYR A 465 10.47 9.94 -7.45
CA TYR A 465 10.15 11.33 -7.72
C TYR A 465 10.73 11.80 -9.06
N ARG A 466 11.99 11.43 -9.38
CA ARG A 466 12.56 11.72 -10.70
C ARG A 466 11.82 11.02 -11.83
N GLU A 467 11.44 9.76 -11.63
CA GLU A 467 10.66 8.99 -12.61
C GLU A 467 9.25 9.57 -12.80
N TYR A 468 8.66 10.13 -11.74
CA TYR A 468 7.42 10.91 -11.81
C TYR A 468 7.62 12.20 -12.62
N LYS A 469 8.64 13.02 -12.28
CA LYS A 469 8.91 14.31 -12.95
C LYS A 469 9.25 14.15 -14.42
N SER A 470 9.88 13.05 -14.82
CA SER A 470 10.20 12.77 -16.22
C SER A 470 9.03 12.16 -17.01
N GLY A 471 7.94 11.76 -16.36
CA GLY A 471 6.82 11.05 -16.96
C GLY A 471 7.05 9.55 -17.15
N LEU A 472 8.25 9.03 -16.88
CA LEU A 472 8.60 7.62 -17.01
C LEU A 472 7.73 6.71 -16.14
N ALA A 473 7.40 7.15 -14.92
CA ALA A 473 6.52 6.38 -14.03
C ALA A 473 5.13 6.19 -14.64
N LYS A 474 4.56 7.25 -15.26
CA LYS A 474 3.26 7.18 -15.92
C LYS A 474 3.29 6.25 -17.14
N GLU A 475 4.36 6.32 -17.94
CA GLU A 475 4.57 5.45 -19.09
C GLU A 475 4.63 3.97 -18.68
N GLN A 476 5.44 3.65 -17.65
CA GLN A 476 5.58 2.29 -17.13
C GLN A 476 4.26 1.76 -16.54
N PHE A 477 3.54 2.60 -15.81
CA PHE A 477 2.22 2.26 -15.28
C PHE A 477 1.23 1.93 -16.39
N ASN A 478 1.11 2.80 -17.40
CA ASN A 478 0.22 2.59 -18.53
C ASN A 478 0.56 1.30 -19.28
N LYS A 479 1.85 1.00 -19.44
CA LYS A 479 2.32 -0.26 -20.05
C LYS A 479 1.90 -1.49 -19.24
N ASP A 480 2.17 -1.53 -17.92
CA ASP A 480 1.78 -2.67 -17.05
C ASP A 480 0.25 -2.82 -17.02
N LEU A 481 -0.49 -1.71 -16.99
CA LEU A 481 -1.95 -1.71 -17.05
C LEU A 481 -2.45 -2.38 -18.34
N LEU A 482 -1.96 -1.96 -19.50
CA LEU A 482 -2.34 -2.53 -20.80
C LEU A 482 -2.02 -4.03 -20.89
N GLU A 483 -0.83 -4.45 -20.45
CA GLU A 483 -0.44 -5.86 -20.43
C GLU A 483 -1.38 -6.70 -19.54
N ARG A 484 -1.84 -6.16 -18.42
CA ARG A 484 -2.79 -6.83 -17.52
C ARG A 484 -4.20 -6.88 -18.08
N MET A 485 -4.66 -5.79 -18.71
CA MET A 485 -5.93 -5.75 -19.41
C MET A 485 -5.99 -6.83 -20.49
N GLU A 486 -4.91 -7.00 -21.26
CA GLU A 486 -4.82 -8.01 -22.31
C GLU A 486 -4.85 -9.44 -21.76
N LYS A 487 -4.10 -9.71 -20.67
CA LYS A 487 -4.14 -11.02 -19.99
C LYS A 487 -5.52 -11.34 -19.42
N ALA A 488 -6.23 -10.35 -18.90
CA ALA A 488 -7.59 -10.52 -18.40
C ALA A 488 -8.60 -10.80 -19.52
N GLN A 489 -8.51 -10.10 -20.65
CA GLN A 489 -9.34 -10.38 -21.82
C GLN A 489 -9.10 -11.77 -22.41
N ALA A 490 -7.86 -12.26 -22.37
CA ALA A 490 -7.50 -13.60 -22.82
C ALA A 490 -8.01 -14.73 -21.88
N GLY A 491 -8.75 -14.41 -20.81
CA GLY A 491 -9.28 -15.39 -19.86
C GLY A 491 -8.22 -16.01 -18.93
N THR A 492 -7.02 -15.44 -18.86
CA THR A 492 -5.90 -15.98 -18.09
C THR A 492 -5.72 -15.34 -16.71
N ALA A 493 -6.43 -14.25 -16.41
CA ALA A 493 -6.43 -13.60 -15.10
C ALA A 493 -7.75 -13.85 -14.36
N GLY A 494 -7.68 -14.49 -13.19
CA GLY A 494 -8.83 -14.96 -12.41
C GLY A 494 -9.60 -13.90 -11.61
N ALA A 495 -9.86 -12.71 -12.14
CA ALA A 495 -10.68 -11.69 -11.48
C ALA A 495 -11.70 -11.04 -12.44
N PRO A 496 -12.93 -10.72 -11.98
CA PRO A 496 -13.94 -10.06 -12.79
C PRO A 496 -13.66 -8.54 -12.82
N VAL A 497 -12.55 -8.12 -13.42
CA VAL A 497 -12.37 -6.71 -13.77
C VAL A 497 -13.18 -6.45 -15.05
N LYS A 498 -13.79 -5.27 -15.17
CA LYS A 498 -14.60 -4.88 -16.33
C LYS A 498 -13.87 -5.25 -17.63
N HIS A 499 -14.58 -5.82 -18.60
CA HIS A 499 -14.03 -5.96 -19.95
C HIS A 499 -13.86 -4.57 -20.55
N PHE A 500 -12.62 -4.11 -20.64
CA PHE A 500 -12.30 -2.84 -21.27
C PHE A 500 -12.49 -2.89 -22.78
N THR A 501 -12.98 -1.78 -23.32
CA THR A 501 -13.24 -1.56 -24.73
C THR A 501 -12.00 -1.00 -25.43
N ALA A 502 -12.03 -0.92 -26.76
CA ALA A 502 -10.99 -0.24 -27.53
C ALA A 502 -10.87 1.25 -27.15
N ALA A 503 -11.97 1.89 -26.76
CA ALA A 503 -12.01 3.28 -26.31
C ALA A 503 -11.16 3.49 -25.05
N ASP A 504 -11.19 2.54 -24.13
CA ASP A 504 -10.44 2.61 -22.87
C ASP A 504 -8.93 2.45 -23.09
N LYS A 505 -8.53 1.51 -23.97
CA LYS A 505 -7.11 1.39 -24.38
C LYS A 505 -6.60 2.68 -25.02
N ARG A 506 -7.41 3.31 -25.87
CA ARG A 506 -7.07 4.59 -26.50
C ARG A 506 -6.95 5.71 -25.48
N ALA A 507 -7.87 5.82 -24.52
CA ALA A 507 -7.78 6.83 -23.46
C ALA A 507 -6.50 6.71 -22.61
N ILE A 508 -5.99 5.49 -22.42
CA ILE A 508 -4.71 5.25 -21.73
C ILE A 508 -3.51 5.63 -22.59
N LEU A 509 -3.51 5.25 -23.87
CA LEU A 509 -2.38 5.48 -24.80
C LEU A 509 -2.29 6.93 -25.27
N HIS A 510 -3.43 7.61 -25.39
CA HIS A 510 -3.56 8.95 -25.95
C HIS A 510 -4.50 9.79 -25.07
N PRO A 511 -4.06 10.14 -23.84
CA PRO A 511 -4.89 10.86 -22.88
C PRO A 511 -5.23 12.29 -23.33
N ASP A 512 -4.37 12.88 -24.15
CA ASP A 512 -4.52 14.24 -24.71
C ASP A 512 -5.29 14.24 -26.05
N ALA A 513 -5.83 13.08 -26.47
CA ALA A 513 -6.57 12.99 -27.71
C ALA A 513 -7.93 13.70 -27.59
N GLU A 514 -8.22 14.55 -28.56
CA GLU A 514 -9.47 15.28 -28.65
C GLU A 514 -10.51 14.53 -29.50
N ALA A 515 -11.78 14.67 -29.11
CA ALA A 515 -12.88 13.94 -29.73
C ALA A 515 -13.26 14.57 -31.08
N ILE A 516 -13.43 13.71 -32.10
CA ILE A 516 -14.07 14.08 -33.36
C ILE A 516 -15.56 13.83 -33.20
N GLU A 517 -16.33 14.89 -33.00
CA GLU A 517 -17.79 14.81 -32.78
C GLU A 517 -18.59 14.98 -34.07
N ALA A 518 -19.72 14.30 -34.15
CA ALA A 518 -20.64 14.42 -35.28
C ALA A 518 -21.39 15.77 -35.24
N PRO A 519 -21.26 16.63 -36.28
CA PRO A 519 -21.95 17.92 -36.32
C PRO A 519 -23.47 17.78 -36.54
N CYS A 520 -23.90 16.67 -37.13
CA CYS A 520 -25.29 16.34 -37.41
C CYS A 520 -25.56 14.83 -37.31
N GLY A 521 -26.84 14.44 -37.34
CA GLY A 521 -27.24 13.04 -37.35
C GLY A 521 -27.24 12.46 -38.77
N GLY A 522 -26.66 11.26 -38.94
CA GLY A 522 -26.51 10.63 -40.25
C GLY A 522 -25.60 9.41 -40.23
N LYS A 523 -25.15 8.95 -41.40
CA LYS A 523 -24.17 7.85 -41.53
C LYS A 523 -22.76 8.38 -41.68
N VAL A 524 -21.81 7.81 -40.93
CA VAL A 524 -20.38 8.16 -41.02
C VAL A 524 -19.77 7.65 -42.32
N LEU A 525 -19.04 8.50 -43.03
CA LEU A 525 -18.29 8.22 -44.24
C LEU A 525 -16.84 8.67 -44.04
N TRP A 526 -15.97 7.75 -43.64
CA TRP A 526 -14.53 7.99 -43.47
C TRP A 526 -13.78 8.16 -44.78
N ASP A 527 -14.26 7.51 -45.84
CA ASP A 527 -13.72 7.62 -47.18
C ASP A 527 -14.87 7.72 -48.21
N LEU A 528 -14.63 8.51 -49.24
CA LEU A 528 -15.53 8.74 -50.38
C LEU A 528 -14.90 8.15 -51.66
N ASP A 529 -14.26 6.98 -51.56
CA ASP A 529 -13.80 6.24 -52.72
C ASP A 529 -14.97 5.47 -53.37
N PHE A 530 -15.19 5.73 -54.66
CA PHE A 530 -16.25 5.13 -55.48
C PHE A 530 -15.79 3.87 -56.23
N ASN A 531 -14.48 3.57 -56.23
CA ASN A 531 -13.87 2.47 -56.97
C ASN A 531 -13.40 1.32 -56.05
N GLU A 532 -13.00 1.61 -54.81
CA GLU A 532 -12.58 0.62 -53.81
C GLU A 532 -13.57 0.49 -52.62
N LYS A 533 -13.34 -0.49 -51.74
CA LYS A 533 -14.17 -0.69 -50.54
C LYS A 533 -13.79 0.35 -49.48
N SER A 534 -14.64 1.35 -49.28
CA SER A 534 -14.42 2.43 -48.31
C SER A 534 -14.25 1.88 -46.88
N THR A 535 -13.21 2.34 -46.16
CA THR A 535 -12.89 1.90 -44.80
C THR A 535 -12.49 3.07 -43.90
N ALA A 536 -12.54 2.86 -42.58
CA ALA A 536 -12.03 3.83 -41.62
C ALA A 536 -10.50 3.99 -41.76
N PRO A 537 -9.94 5.19 -41.50
CA PRO A 537 -8.51 5.40 -41.59
C PRO A 537 -7.76 4.51 -40.59
N ALA A 538 -6.57 4.08 -40.99
CA ALA A 538 -5.68 3.32 -40.13
C ALA A 538 -5.27 4.16 -38.90
N HIS A 539 -5.14 3.49 -37.76
CA HIS A 539 -4.56 4.09 -36.56
C HIS A 539 -3.17 4.67 -36.88
N GLY A 540 -2.91 5.89 -36.42
CA GLY A 540 -1.68 6.63 -36.67
C GLY A 540 -1.65 7.45 -37.97
N LYS A 541 -2.72 7.44 -38.79
CA LYS A 541 -2.80 8.30 -39.98
C LYS A 541 -2.76 9.77 -39.56
N HIS A 542 -1.83 10.52 -40.15
CA HIS A 542 -1.60 11.94 -39.88
C HIS A 542 -2.48 12.81 -40.76
N TYR A 543 -3.00 13.89 -40.19
CA TYR A 543 -3.82 14.90 -40.85
C TYR A 543 -3.29 16.29 -40.50
N LYS A 544 -3.36 17.20 -41.46
CA LYS A 544 -3.10 18.63 -41.24
C LYS A 544 -4.37 19.36 -40.82
N GLU A 545 -4.23 20.42 -40.05
CA GLU A 545 -5.36 21.30 -39.72
C GLU A 545 -6.05 21.79 -41.01
N GLY A 546 -7.38 21.67 -41.06
CA GLY A 546 -8.22 21.96 -42.23
C GLY A 546 -8.23 20.84 -43.30
N GLU A 547 -7.50 19.74 -43.11
CA GLU A 547 -7.58 18.59 -44.01
C GLU A 547 -8.89 17.83 -43.81
N TRP A 548 -9.49 17.38 -44.91
CA TRP A 548 -10.73 16.59 -44.86
C TRP A 548 -10.49 15.26 -44.12
N LEU A 549 -11.25 15.02 -43.04
CA LEU A 549 -11.16 13.82 -42.21
C LEU A 549 -12.18 12.76 -42.64
N CYS A 550 -13.45 13.14 -42.63
CA CYS A 550 -14.59 12.29 -42.93
C CYS A 550 -15.83 13.13 -43.21
N ALA A 551 -16.97 12.49 -43.45
CA ALA A 551 -18.24 13.16 -43.70
C ALA A 551 -19.41 12.43 -43.02
N ILE A 552 -20.49 13.15 -42.72
CA ILE A 552 -21.76 12.60 -42.28
C ILE A 552 -22.80 12.73 -43.38
N GLN A 553 -23.33 11.60 -43.85
CA GLN A 553 -24.45 11.56 -44.78
C GLN A 553 -25.77 11.62 -44.01
N GLY A 554 -26.38 12.81 -43.98
CA GLY A 554 -27.69 13.07 -43.40
C GLY A 554 -28.81 13.06 -44.44
N ALA A 555 -30.05 13.27 -43.99
CA ALA A 555 -31.23 13.30 -44.86
C ALA A 555 -31.25 14.46 -45.87
N ARG A 556 -30.45 15.51 -45.65
CA ARG A 556 -30.41 16.76 -46.43
C ARG A 556 -29.14 16.93 -47.27
N GLY A 557 -28.20 15.98 -47.23
CA GLY A 557 -26.91 16.08 -47.92
C GLY A 557 -25.77 15.45 -47.12
N VAL A 558 -24.54 15.72 -47.57
CA VAL A 558 -23.30 15.27 -46.92
C VAL A 558 -22.63 16.47 -46.26
N GLU A 559 -22.27 16.34 -44.98
CA GLU A 559 -21.58 17.38 -44.21
C GLU A 559 -20.15 16.92 -43.91
N ASN A 560 -19.16 17.72 -44.27
CA ASN A 560 -17.75 17.38 -44.12
C ASN A 560 -17.25 17.73 -42.71
N ILE A 561 -16.35 16.89 -42.21
CA ILE A 561 -15.58 17.12 -40.99
C ILE A 561 -14.12 17.25 -41.40
N GLU A 562 -13.49 18.33 -40.95
CA GLU A 562 -12.07 18.64 -41.20
C GLU A 562 -11.29 18.49 -39.89
N ALA A 563 -9.99 18.20 -39.99
CA ALA A 563 -9.13 18.15 -38.82
C ALA A 563 -8.98 19.53 -38.18
N PHE A 564 -9.25 19.62 -36.88
CA PHE A 564 -9.13 20.87 -36.12
C PHE A 564 -7.71 21.14 -35.60
N CYS A 565 -6.78 20.21 -35.81
CA CYS A 565 -5.37 20.35 -35.45
C CYS A 565 -4.49 19.54 -36.41
N ASN A 566 -3.19 19.85 -36.43
CA ASN A 566 -2.19 18.94 -36.98
C ASN A 566 -2.02 17.77 -36.00
N GLY A 567 -2.24 16.53 -36.45
CA GLY A 567 -2.24 15.40 -35.52
C GLY A 567 -2.51 14.07 -36.18
N ARG A 568 -2.60 13.01 -35.36
CA ARG A 568 -2.80 11.64 -35.83
C ARG A 568 -4.10 11.07 -35.28
N ILE A 569 -4.83 10.33 -36.11
CA ILE A 569 -5.97 9.56 -35.63
C ILE A 569 -5.48 8.44 -34.73
N VAL A 570 -5.99 8.40 -33.51
CA VAL A 570 -5.58 7.45 -32.47
C VAL A 570 -6.72 6.53 -32.02
N GLY A 571 -7.95 6.82 -32.41
CA GLY A 571 -9.10 5.95 -32.14
C GLY A 571 -10.26 6.15 -33.11
N ILE A 572 -10.98 5.06 -33.39
CA ILE A 572 -12.21 5.06 -34.19
C ILE A 572 -13.32 4.45 -33.34
N GLU A 573 -14.32 5.26 -32.98
CA GLU A 573 -15.47 4.82 -32.18
C GLU A 573 -16.64 4.40 -33.07
N LYS A 574 -16.73 4.97 -34.27
CA LYS A 574 -17.79 4.69 -35.24
C LYS A 574 -17.21 4.24 -36.57
N GLN A 575 -17.62 3.07 -37.04
CA GLN A 575 -17.11 2.48 -38.28
C GLN A 575 -17.80 3.08 -39.53
N GLN A 576 -17.22 2.84 -40.71
CA GLN A 576 -17.81 3.24 -42.00
C GLN A 576 -19.29 2.80 -42.09
N GLY A 577 -20.18 3.75 -42.40
CA GLY A 577 -21.61 3.53 -42.59
C GLY A 577 -22.45 3.46 -41.30
N GLN A 578 -21.82 3.56 -40.12
CA GLN A 578 -22.55 3.53 -38.85
C GLN A 578 -23.38 4.81 -38.65
N VAL A 579 -24.58 4.66 -38.09
CA VAL A 579 -25.49 5.78 -37.81
C VAL A 579 -25.08 6.47 -36.50
N VAL A 580 -25.02 7.80 -36.53
CA VAL A 580 -24.67 8.67 -35.41
C VAL A 580 -25.72 9.77 -35.22
N ALA A 581 -25.87 10.25 -33.99
CA ALA A 581 -26.60 11.47 -33.66
C ALA A 581 -25.62 12.67 -33.57
N LYS A 582 -26.16 13.89 -33.60
CA LYS A 582 -25.36 15.09 -33.35
C LYS A 582 -24.72 15.04 -31.96
N GLY A 583 -23.42 15.28 -31.88
CA GLY A 583 -22.63 15.20 -30.65
C GLY A 583 -22.09 13.81 -30.31
N ASP A 584 -22.40 12.79 -31.12
CA ASP A 584 -21.76 11.48 -30.95
C ASP A 584 -20.28 11.56 -31.32
N VAL A 585 -19.42 10.95 -30.50
CA VAL A 585 -18.00 10.81 -30.82
C VAL A 585 -17.81 9.76 -31.92
N ILE A 586 -17.14 10.16 -32.99
CA ILE A 586 -16.87 9.35 -34.19
C ILE A 586 -15.48 8.72 -34.11
N GLY A 587 -14.50 9.48 -33.62
CA GLY A 587 -13.10 9.06 -33.50
C GLY A 587 -12.31 10.06 -32.66
N TRP A 588 -11.00 9.89 -32.62
CA TRP A 588 -10.11 10.69 -31.78
C TRP A 588 -8.83 11.05 -32.52
N ILE A 589 -8.40 12.30 -32.36
CA ILE A 589 -7.16 12.82 -32.93
C ILE A 589 -6.26 13.32 -31.80
N GLU A 590 -5.00 12.90 -31.81
CA GLU A 590 -3.96 13.39 -30.91
C GLU A 590 -3.16 14.45 -31.64
N ALA A 591 -3.14 15.67 -31.11
CA ALA A 591 -2.37 16.77 -31.68
C ALA A 591 -0.87 16.48 -31.61
N ASP A 592 -0.11 16.93 -32.61
CA ASP A 592 1.35 16.87 -32.55
C ASP A 592 1.84 17.71 -31.35
N LYS A 593 2.67 17.09 -30.49
CA LYS A 593 3.29 17.82 -29.36
C LYS A 593 4.24 18.87 -29.94
N THR A 594 4.05 20.13 -29.52
CA THR A 594 4.85 21.29 -29.96
C THR A 594 6.23 21.32 -29.32
#